data_AF-A0A916YME1-F1
#
_entry.id   AF-A0A916YME1-F1
#
_cell.length_a   1.000
_cell.length_b   1.000
_cell.length_c   1.000
_cell.angle_alpha   90.00
_cell.angle_beta   90.00
_cell.angle_gamma   90.00
#
_symmetry.space_group_name_H-M   'P 1'
#
loop_
_entity.id
_entity.type
_entity.pdbx_description
1 polymer ?
#
loop_
_entity_poly.entity_id
_entity_poly.type
_entity_poly.pdbx_seq_one_letter_code
_entity_poly.pdbx_strand_id
1 'polypeptide(L)'
;MAQTSAFSRFFSLFNPVSAIRDFKEVWVQENPYRWRIALVSLVATGSIFSIMFGESQRIEPRAPEITWISTLDETRTDEEIMASNIANQKEKDRIRAEREQLEAEKREIYEAIGRASGMDVEEARAKGEAERAAKAKAEEEARQRALAEIEARQN
;
A
#
# COMPACT_ATOMS: atom_id res chain seq x y z
N MET A 1 18.90 -54.07 -22.42
CA MET A 1 18.54 -52.84 -23.17
C MET A 1 17.62 -52.01 -22.29
N ALA A 2 18.16 -51.05 -21.53
CA ALA A 2 17.35 -50.23 -20.63
C ALA A 2 16.61 -49.15 -21.43
N GLN A 3 15.27 -49.16 -21.39
CA GLN A 3 14.44 -48.13 -21.99
C GLN A 3 14.61 -46.83 -21.19
N THR A 4 15.43 -45.92 -21.68
CA THR A 4 15.54 -44.57 -21.13
C THR A 4 14.20 -43.86 -21.38
N SER A 5 13.47 -43.54 -20.31
CA SER A 5 12.22 -42.76 -20.37
C SER A 5 12.42 -41.48 -21.18
N ALA A 6 11.45 -41.13 -22.03
CA ALA A 6 11.46 -39.89 -22.82
C ALA A 6 11.71 -38.64 -21.96
N PHE A 7 11.28 -38.70 -20.69
CA PHE A 7 11.50 -37.66 -19.69
C PHE A 7 12.97 -37.54 -19.27
N SER A 8 13.68 -38.65 -19.08
CA SER A 8 15.12 -38.65 -18.76
C SER A 8 15.97 -38.17 -19.93
N ARG A 9 15.57 -38.50 -21.18
CA ARG A 9 16.22 -37.96 -22.39
C ARG A 9 16.02 -36.45 -22.51
N PHE A 10 14.83 -35.95 -22.19
CA PHE A 10 14.55 -34.51 -22.22
C PHE A 10 15.51 -33.74 -21.31
N PHE A 11 15.67 -34.15 -20.04
CA PHE A 11 16.59 -33.47 -19.13
C PHE A 11 18.07 -33.69 -19.43
N SER A 12 18.47 -34.80 -20.05
CA SER A 12 19.86 -34.96 -20.51
C SER A 12 20.24 -33.99 -21.63
N LEU A 13 19.26 -33.57 -22.45
CA LEU A 13 19.47 -32.59 -23.52
C LEU A 13 19.69 -31.16 -22.98
N PHE A 14 19.18 -30.85 -21.79
CA PHE A 14 19.39 -29.55 -21.13
C PHE A 14 20.58 -29.55 -20.14
N ASN A 15 21.48 -30.53 -20.25
CA ASN A 15 22.67 -30.58 -19.40
C ASN A 15 23.71 -29.54 -19.90
N PRO A 16 24.09 -28.54 -19.07
CA PRO A 16 25.04 -27.49 -19.47
C PRO A 16 26.42 -28.05 -19.83
N VAL A 17 26.82 -29.16 -19.21
CA VAL A 17 28.11 -29.82 -19.51
C VAL A 17 28.10 -30.46 -20.89
N SER A 18 26.97 -31.04 -21.32
CA SER A 18 26.82 -31.60 -22.67
C SER A 18 26.84 -30.48 -23.72
N ALA A 19 26.10 -29.39 -23.47
CA ALA A 19 26.04 -28.26 -24.40
C ALA A 19 27.42 -27.62 -24.65
N ILE A 20 28.25 -27.46 -23.61
CA ILE A 20 29.62 -26.93 -23.75
C ILE A 20 30.51 -27.90 -24.55
N ARG A 21 30.35 -29.22 -24.34
CA ARG A 21 31.10 -30.24 -25.07
C ARG A 21 30.74 -30.26 -26.55
N ASP A 22 29.45 -30.22 -26.85
CA ASP A 22 28.93 -30.20 -28.22
C ASP A 22 29.38 -28.91 -28.95
N PHE A 23 29.35 -27.78 -28.25
CA PHE A 23 29.89 -26.52 -28.79
C PHE A 23 31.39 -26.62 -29.11
N LYS A 24 32.20 -27.20 -28.20
CA LYS A 24 33.63 -27.41 -28.42
C LYS A 24 33.89 -28.31 -29.63
N GLU A 25 33.10 -29.36 -29.81
CA GLU A 25 33.22 -30.27 -30.94
C GLU A 25 32.94 -29.55 -32.27
N VAL A 26 31.84 -28.80 -32.36
CA VAL A 26 31.49 -27.98 -33.54
C VAL A 26 32.55 -26.91 -33.83
N TRP A 27 33.20 -26.37 -32.79
CA TRP A 27 34.22 -25.34 -32.93
C TRP A 27 35.58 -25.89 -33.41
N VAL A 28 35.94 -27.11 -32.99
CA VAL A 28 37.18 -27.79 -33.36
C VAL A 28 37.10 -28.44 -34.75
N GLN A 29 35.89 -28.84 -35.20
CA GLN A 29 35.67 -29.30 -36.56
C GLN A 29 36.15 -28.25 -37.58
N GLU A 30 36.76 -28.70 -38.68
CA GLU A 30 37.23 -27.85 -39.78
C GLU A 30 36.06 -27.30 -40.60
N ASN A 31 35.27 -26.40 -40.00
CA ASN A 31 34.23 -25.66 -40.69
C ASN A 31 34.77 -24.30 -41.16
N PRO A 32 34.87 -24.05 -42.48
CA PRO A 32 35.40 -22.80 -43.01
C PRO A 32 34.52 -21.57 -42.66
N TYR A 33 33.28 -21.77 -42.22
CA TYR A 33 32.32 -20.71 -41.92
C TYR A 33 32.11 -20.43 -40.44
N ARG A 34 32.86 -21.07 -39.53
CA ARG A 34 32.73 -20.92 -38.07
C ARG A 34 32.64 -19.46 -37.58
N TRP A 35 33.47 -18.59 -38.13
CA TRP A 35 33.47 -17.16 -37.79
C TRP A 35 32.26 -16.40 -38.35
N ARG A 36 31.74 -16.80 -39.51
CA ARG A 36 30.52 -16.20 -40.08
C ARG A 36 29.30 -16.56 -39.25
N ILE A 37 29.19 -17.82 -38.86
CA ILE A 37 28.10 -18.30 -38.01
C ILE A 37 28.17 -17.62 -36.64
N ALA A 38 29.36 -17.54 -36.04
CA ALA A 38 29.55 -16.83 -34.77
C ALA A 38 29.14 -15.35 -34.86
N LEU A 39 29.52 -14.66 -35.94
CA LEU A 39 29.15 -13.27 -36.17
C LEU A 39 27.64 -13.10 -36.33
N VAL A 40 26.98 -13.94 -37.13
CA VAL A 40 25.53 -13.88 -37.33
C VAL A 40 24.78 -14.13 -36.03
N SER A 41 25.19 -15.13 -35.25
CA SER A 41 24.60 -15.41 -33.92
C SER A 41 24.79 -14.24 -32.96
N LEU A 42 25.99 -13.65 -32.92
CA LEU A 42 26.28 -12.48 -32.09
C LEU A 42 25.41 -11.28 -32.49
N VAL A 43 25.26 -11.01 -33.79
CA VAL A 43 24.42 -9.93 -34.31
C VAL A 43 22.95 -10.19 -33.99
N ALA A 44 22.46 -11.41 -34.18
CA ALA A 44 21.09 -11.78 -33.86
C ALA A 44 20.80 -11.58 -32.37
N THR A 45 21.61 -12.15 -31.48
CA THR A 45 21.47 -11.98 -30.03
C THR A 45 21.64 -10.52 -29.60
N GLY A 46 22.67 -9.84 -30.10
CA GLY A 46 22.95 -8.44 -29.80
C GLY A 46 21.84 -7.49 -30.23
N SER A 47 21.19 -7.75 -31.38
CA SER A 47 20.05 -6.94 -31.85
C SER A 47 18.85 -7.01 -30.92
N ILE A 48 18.55 -8.19 -30.37
CA ILE A 48 17.46 -8.38 -29.40
C ILE A 48 17.76 -7.60 -28.11
N PHE A 49 18.98 -7.75 -27.55
CA PHE A 49 19.37 -7.05 -26.34
C PHE A 49 19.52 -5.54 -26.56
N SER A 50 19.89 -5.09 -27.76
CA SER A 50 19.99 -3.67 -28.10
C SER A 50 18.65 -2.94 -27.96
N ILE A 51 17.54 -3.58 -28.30
CA ILE A 51 16.20 -3.01 -28.14
C ILE A 51 15.84 -2.94 -26.65
N MET A 52 16.23 -3.94 -25.86
CA MET A 52 15.96 -3.99 -24.42
C MET A 52 16.76 -2.97 -23.61
N PHE A 53 17.96 -2.60 -24.06
CA PHE A 53 18.79 -1.58 -23.41
C PHE A 53 18.25 -0.14 -23.58
N GLY A 54 17.21 0.05 -24.39
CA GLY A 54 16.68 1.35 -24.79
C GLY A 54 15.82 2.10 -23.77
N GLU A 55 15.58 1.60 -22.56
CA GLU A 55 14.76 2.30 -21.57
C GLU A 55 15.33 2.19 -20.16
N SER A 56 16.13 3.19 -19.79
CA SER A 56 16.38 3.51 -18.38
C SER A 56 16.72 4.98 -18.27
N GLN A 57 15.68 5.80 -18.11
CA GLN A 57 15.58 6.82 -17.06
C GLN A 57 14.19 7.44 -17.20
N ARG A 58 13.24 6.93 -16.42
CA ARG A 58 12.03 7.70 -16.11
C ARG A 58 12.52 8.82 -15.22
N ILE A 59 12.81 9.98 -15.83
CA ILE A 59 13.16 11.23 -15.16
C ILE A 59 12.32 11.31 -13.88
N GLU A 60 12.97 11.57 -12.75
CA GLU A 60 12.25 11.77 -11.48
C GLU A 60 11.06 12.69 -11.75
N PRO A 61 9.83 12.27 -11.38
CA PRO A 61 8.64 13.09 -11.66
C PRO A 61 8.90 14.51 -11.18
N ARG A 62 8.76 15.49 -12.07
CA ARG A 62 8.86 16.90 -11.68
C ARG A 62 7.90 17.13 -10.52
N ALA A 63 8.38 17.78 -9.45
CA ALA A 63 7.53 18.13 -8.33
C ALA A 63 6.27 18.86 -8.83
N PRO A 64 5.08 18.54 -8.31
CA PRO A 64 3.85 19.15 -8.78
C PRO A 64 3.85 20.65 -8.47
N GLU A 65 3.27 21.44 -9.36
CA GLU A 65 2.98 22.84 -9.10
C GLU A 65 1.80 22.93 -8.12
N ILE A 66 2.06 23.37 -6.89
CA ILE A 66 1.02 23.53 -5.86
C ILE A 66 0.50 24.96 -5.93
N THR A 67 -0.76 25.12 -6.35
CA THR A 67 -1.48 26.39 -6.23
C THR A 67 -2.27 26.39 -4.93
N TRP A 68 -1.89 27.24 -4.00
CA TRP A 68 -2.65 27.43 -2.76
C TRP A 68 -3.83 28.37 -2.99
N ILE A 69 -5.01 27.96 -2.57
CA ILE A 69 -6.21 28.79 -2.56
C ILE A 69 -6.51 29.11 -1.11
N SER A 70 -6.09 30.28 -0.63
CA SER A 70 -6.42 30.76 0.72
C SER A 70 -7.75 31.51 0.70
N THR A 71 -8.59 31.24 1.70
CA THR A 71 -9.81 32.01 1.98
C THR A 71 -9.61 33.05 3.09
N LEU A 72 -8.44 33.04 3.73
CA LEU A 72 -8.06 33.97 4.79
C LEU A 72 -7.09 35.00 4.23
N ASP A 73 -7.23 36.24 4.70
CA ASP A 73 -6.33 37.33 4.36
C ASP A 73 -4.90 37.02 4.84
N GLU A 74 -3.93 37.13 3.93
CA GLU A 74 -2.51 36.87 4.20
C GLU A 74 -1.87 37.90 5.13
N THR A 75 -2.49 39.08 5.28
CA THR A 75 -2.00 40.20 6.09
C THR A 75 -2.65 40.28 7.48
N ARG A 76 -3.50 39.31 7.81
CA ARG A 76 -4.23 39.28 9.09
C ARG A 76 -3.26 39.19 10.27
N THR A 77 -3.49 40.02 11.27
CA THR A 77 -2.67 40.08 12.49
C THR A 77 -2.99 38.95 13.46
N ASP A 78 -2.02 38.57 14.30
CA ASP A 78 -2.21 37.54 15.33
C ASP A 78 -3.39 37.83 16.28
N GLU A 79 -3.63 39.12 16.57
CA GLU A 79 -4.77 39.56 17.39
C GLU A 79 -6.11 39.23 16.72
N GLU A 80 -6.23 39.46 15.42
CA GLU A 80 -7.41 39.11 14.62
C GLU A 80 -7.57 37.59 14.48
N ILE A 81 -6.46 36.84 14.36
CA ILE A 81 -6.49 35.36 14.41
C ILE A 81 -7.08 34.88 15.72
N MET A 82 -6.57 35.41 16.84
CA MET A 82 -7.00 35.02 18.18
C MET A 82 -8.46 35.38 18.42
N ALA A 83 -8.90 36.58 18.02
CA ALA A 83 -10.28 37.00 18.13
C ALA A 83 -11.23 36.08 17.33
N SER A 84 -10.85 35.74 16.09
CA SER A 84 -11.61 34.80 15.26
C SER A 84 -11.69 33.40 15.88
N ASN A 85 -10.58 32.90 16.43
CA ASN A 85 -10.54 31.60 17.09
C ASN A 85 -11.42 31.55 18.34
N ILE A 86 -11.39 32.59 19.17
CA ILE A 86 -12.25 32.68 20.37
C ILE A 86 -13.73 32.70 19.98
N ALA A 87 -14.10 33.50 18.97
CA ALA A 87 -15.48 33.54 18.48
C ALA A 87 -15.95 32.17 17.96
N ASN A 88 -15.10 31.51 17.17
CA ASN A 88 -15.37 30.17 16.66
C ASN A 88 -15.47 29.14 17.78
N GLN A 89 -14.64 29.25 18.81
CA GLN A 89 -14.68 28.33 19.95
C GLN A 89 -15.98 28.47 20.73
N LYS A 90 -16.41 29.70 21.01
CA LYS A 90 -17.71 29.95 21.68
C LYS A 90 -18.88 29.35 20.91
N GLU A 91 -18.89 29.50 19.58
CA GLU A 91 -19.95 28.93 18.75
C GLU A 91 -19.90 27.40 18.72
N LYS A 92 -18.69 26.82 18.62
CA LYS A 92 -18.51 25.37 18.72
C LYS A 92 -19.01 24.82 20.07
N ASP A 93 -18.70 25.51 21.15
CA ASP A 93 -19.11 25.11 22.50
C ASP A 93 -20.64 25.20 22.65
N ARG A 94 -21.27 26.25 22.11
CA ARG A 94 -22.74 26.38 22.07
C ARG A 94 -23.39 25.23 21.30
N ILE A 95 -22.94 24.98 20.07
CA ILE A 95 -23.47 23.89 19.24
C ILE A 95 -23.25 22.54 19.92
N ARG A 96 -22.10 22.33 20.56
CA ARG A 96 -21.80 21.09 21.29
C ARG A 96 -22.79 20.90 22.44
N ALA A 97 -23.01 21.93 23.26
CA ALA A 97 -23.95 21.85 24.37
C ALA A 97 -25.38 21.54 23.89
N GLU A 98 -25.83 22.17 22.81
CA GLU A 98 -27.13 21.87 22.20
C GLU A 98 -27.23 20.43 21.70
N ARG A 99 -26.17 19.93 21.04
CA ARG A 99 -26.14 18.53 20.57
C ARG A 99 -26.14 17.53 21.71
N GLU A 100 -25.39 17.79 22.78
CA GLU A 100 -25.35 16.93 23.96
C GLU A 100 -26.74 16.85 24.63
N GLN A 101 -27.47 17.97 24.71
CA GLN A 101 -28.85 17.99 25.19
C GLN A 101 -29.77 17.16 24.29
N LEU A 102 -29.72 17.38 22.97
CA LEU A 102 -30.54 16.64 22.00
C LEU A 102 -30.21 15.14 22.00
N GLU A 103 -28.95 14.75 22.16
CA GLU A 103 -28.54 13.35 22.25
C GLU A 103 -29.03 12.70 23.55
N ALA A 104 -29.00 13.43 24.67
CA ALA A 104 -29.57 12.96 25.92
C ALA A 104 -31.08 12.73 25.81
N GLU A 105 -31.81 13.68 25.22
CA GLU A 105 -33.25 13.57 24.99
C GLU A 105 -33.58 12.41 24.05
N LYS A 106 -32.86 12.28 22.93
CA LYS A 106 -33.03 11.15 22.01
C LYS A 106 -32.83 9.82 22.72
N ARG A 107 -31.76 9.70 23.52
CA ARG A 107 -31.49 8.49 24.30
C ARG A 107 -32.67 8.17 25.22
N GLU A 108 -33.17 9.15 25.97
CA GLU A 108 -34.32 8.94 26.86
C GLU A 108 -35.56 8.47 26.10
N ILE A 109 -35.87 9.09 24.95
CA ILE A 109 -37.00 8.71 24.10
C ILE A 109 -36.85 7.26 23.60
N TYR A 110 -35.67 6.90 23.08
CA TYR A 110 -35.44 5.54 22.58
C TYR A 110 -35.47 4.49 23.70
N GLU A 111 -34.97 4.81 24.89
CA GLU A 111 -35.05 3.94 26.06
C GLU A 111 -36.51 3.79 26.53
N ALA A 112 -37.32 4.85 26.48
CA ALA A 112 -38.74 4.76 26.78
C ALA A 112 -39.50 3.87 25.77
N ILE A 113 -39.22 4.03 24.47
CA ILE A 113 -39.80 3.18 23.41
C ILE A 113 -39.37 1.72 23.60
N GLY A 114 -38.09 1.47 23.90
CA GLY A 114 -37.56 0.14 24.17
C GLY A 114 -38.29 -0.54 25.33
N ARG A 115 -38.44 0.16 26.46
CA ARG A 115 -39.19 -0.34 27.62
C ARG A 115 -40.65 -0.62 27.28
N ALA A 116 -41.32 0.30 26.58
CA ALA A 116 -42.72 0.12 26.16
C ALA A 116 -42.92 -1.06 25.20
N SER A 117 -41.90 -1.37 24.38
CA SER A 117 -41.92 -2.49 23.43
C SER A 117 -41.52 -3.83 24.07
N GLY A 118 -41.22 -3.86 25.37
CA GLY A 118 -40.81 -5.07 26.09
C GLY A 118 -39.33 -5.44 25.97
N MET A 119 -38.46 -4.52 25.55
CA MET A 119 -37.01 -4.73 25.45
C MET A 119 -36.31 -4.43 26.79
N ASP A 120 -35.32 -5.25 27.16
CA ASP A 120 -34.44 -4.98 28.31
C ASP A 120 -33.37 -3.94 27.93
N VAL A 121 -33.67 -2.69 28.26
CA VAL A 121 -32.82 -1.53 27.92
C VAL A 121 -31.54 -1.50 28.75
N GLU A 122 -31.57 -2.01 29.99
CA GLU A 122 -30.40 -2.00 30.87
C GLU A 122 -29.38 -3.06 30.41
N GLU A 123 -29.86 -4.25 30.05
CA GLU A 123 -29.01 -5.27 29.45
C GLU A 123 -28.40 -4.79 28.11
N ALA A 124 -29.20 -4.13 27.26
CA ALA A 124 -28.74 -3.55 26.00
C ALA A 124 -27.68 -2.46 26.23
N ARG A 125 -27.85 -1.59 27.24
CA ARG A 125 -26.88 -0.57 27.61
C ARG A 125 -25.56 -1.19 28.06
N ALA A 126 -25.62 -2.15 28.99
CA ALA A 126 -24.44 -2.83 29.52
C ALA A 126 -23.64 -3.56 28.43
N LYS A 127 -24.33 -4.26 27.51
CA LYS A 127 -23.70 -4.88 26.34
C LYS A 127 -23.02 -3.86 25.44
N GLY A 128 -23.70 -2.74 25.13
CA GLY A 128 -23.14 -1.68 24.31
C GLY A 128 -21.93 -0.99 24.94
N GLU A 129 -21.91 -0.79 26.26
CA GLU A 129 -20.75 -0.27 26.98
C GLU A 129 -19.56 -1.23 26.95
N ALA A 130 -19.80 -2.53 27.18
CA ALA A 130 -18.77 -3.55 27.10
C ALA A 130 -18.15 -3.63 25.69
N GLU A 131 -18.98 -3.57 24.65
CA GLU A 131 -18.52 -3.57 23.25
C GLU A 131 -17.71 -2.32 22.92
N ARG A 132 -18.19 -1.13 23.32
CA ARG A 132 -17.44 0.13 23.13
C ARG A 132 -16.09 0.11 23.84
N ALA A 133 -16.04 -0.40 25.09
CA ALA A 133 -14.80 -0.52 25.85
C ALA A 133 -13.82 -1.50 25.19
N ALA A 134 -14.32 -2.65 24.71
CA ALA A 134 -13.50 -3.62 23.98
C ALA A 134 -12.94 -3.02 22.67
N LYS A 135 -13.78 -2.30 21.91
CA LYS A 135 -13.37 -1.63 20.68
C LYS A 135 -12.33 -0.53 20.94
N ALA A 136 -12.52 0.29 21.97
CA ALA A 136 -11.57 1.33 22.34
C ALA A 136 -10.18 0.75 22.68
N LYS A 137 -10.13 -0.34 23.46
CA LYS A 137 -8.88 -1.05 23.75
C LYS A 137 -8.21 -1.59 22.48
N ALA A 138 -8.98 -2.23 21.61
CA ALA A 138 -8.46 -2.77 20.36
C ALA A 138 -7.90 -1.67 19.43
N GLU A 139 -8.58 -0.51 19.35
CA GLU A 139 -8.10 0.64 18.59
C GLU A 139 -6.83 1.25 19.20
N GLU A 140 -6.74 1.32 20.52
CA GLU A 140 -5.53 1.79 21.20
C GLU A 140 -4.34 0.86 20.96
N GLU A 141 -4.53 -0.46 21.11
CA GLU A 141 -3.51 -1.45 20.79
C GLU A 141 -3.07 -1.37 19.31
N ALA A 142 -4.00 -1.17 18.39
CA ALA A 142 -3.69 -1.00 16.98
C ALA A 142 -2.87 0.27 16.73
N ARG A 143 -3.19 1.38 17.39
CA ARG A 143 -2.40 2.62 17.32
C ARG A 143 -0.99 2.41 17.85
N GLN A 144 -0.84 1.73 18.99
CA GLN A 144 0.47 1.46 19.58
C GLN A 144 1.34 0.57 18.68
N ARG A 145 0.75 -0.46 18.05
CA ARG A 145 1.45 -1.31 17.07
C ARG A 145 1.89 -0.52 15.84
N ALA A 146 1.02 0.35 15.33
CA ALA A 146 1.34 1.21 14.18
C ALA A 146 2.48 2.19 14.50
N LEU A 147 2.49 2.78 15.70
CA LEU A 147 3.59 3.64 16.16
C LEU A 147 4.90 2.87 16.28
N ALA A 148 4.89 1.68 16.89
CA ALA A 148 6.07 0.84 17.02
C ALA A 148 6.64 0.40 15.64
N GLU A 149 5.78 0.14 14.66
CA GLU A 149 6.21 -0.19 13.30
C GLU A 149 6.86 1.03 12.59
N ILE A 150 6.33 2.23 12.81
CA ILE A 150 6.92 3.46 12.25
C ILE A 150 8.30 3.70 12.88
N GLU A 151 8.44 3.57 14.20
CA GLU A 151 9.71 3.71 14.90
C GLU A 151 10.75 2.68 14.44
N ALA A 152 10.33 1.42 14.21
CA ALA A 152 11.20 0.37 13.71
C ALA A 152 11.67 0.58 12.26
N ARG A 153 10.94 1.36 11.45
CA ARG A 153 11.35 1.73 10.08
C ARG A 153 12.27 2.94 10.02
N GLN A 154 12.34 3.74 11.08
CA GLN A 154 13.16 4.95 11.15
C GLN A 154 14.55 4.72 11.74
N ASN A 155 14.77 3.60 12.44
CA ASN A 155 16.06 3.13 12.94
C ASN A 155 16.71 2.12 11.96
#